data_AF-A0A1A3CFP7-F1
#
_entry.id   AF-A0A1A3CFP7-F1
#
_cell.length_a   1.000
_cell.length_b   1.000
_cell.length_c   1.000
_cell.angle_alpha   90.00
_cell.angle_beta   90.00
_cell.angle_gamma   90.00
#
_symmetry.space_group_name_H-M   'P 1'
#
loop_
_entity.id
_entity.type
_entity.pdbx_description
1 polymer ?
#
loop_
_entity_poly.entity_id
_entity_poly.type
_entity_poly.pdbx_seq_one_letter_code
_entity_poly.pdbx_strand_id
1 'polypeptide(L)'
;MTALSTRLNESTDSLLRFAMRADATLTGLAGIAALPLAGWLAETSGTTTTFEYSMAAFFIGYGLVVLGLAALPSVKRAGMAVIAANVVYAVAAVLLVVSNMFALTTIGVVLTLATGVYTLAFAELQYQGWRRIGR
;
A
#
# COMPACT_ATOMS: atom_id res chain seq x y z
N MET A 1 -16.97 27.11 -21.20
CA MET A 1 -16.72 26.85 -19.76
C MET A 1 -16.39 25.39 -19.44
N THR A 2 -16.87 24.41 -20.22
CA THR A 2 -16.73 22.96 -19.94
C THR A 2 -15.28 22.45 -20.03
N ALA A 3 -14.52 22.84 -21.07
CA ALA A 3 -13.15 22.34 -21.28
C ALA A 3 -12.16 22.80 -20.18
N LEU A 4 -12.33 24.02 -19.66
CA LEU A 4 -11.49 24.55 -18.57
C LEU A 4 -11.74 23.79 -17.26
N SER A 5 -13.00 23.47 -16.97
CA SER A 5 -13.41 22.75 -15.76
C SER A 5 -12.91 21.30 -15.76
N THR A 6 -12.94 20.62 -16.90
CA THR A 6 -12.39 19.27 -17.04
C THR A 6 -10.88 19.24 -16.79
N ARG A 7 -10.11 20.18 -17.38
CA ARG A 7 -8.66 20.24 -17.18
C ARG A 7 -8.25 20.59 -15.76
N LEU A 8 -9.03 21.43 -15.06
CA LEU A 8 -8.82 21.72 -13.65
C LEU A 8 -9.11 20.48 -12.79
N ASN A 9 -10.20 19.76 -13.04
CA ASN A 9 -10.49 18.50 -12.34
C ASN A 9 -9.39 17.45 -12.54
N GLU A 10 -8.93 17.24 -13.78
CA GLU A 10 -7.78 16.36 -14.09
C GLU A 10 -6.50 16.79 -13.39
N SER A 11 -6.26 18.10 -13.27
CA SER A 11 -5.12 18.61 -12.50
C SER A 11 -5.26 18.29 -11.01
N THR A 12 -6.46 18.42 -10.44
CA THR A 12 -6.70 18.17 -9.00
C THR A 12 -6.67 16.70 -8.62
N ASP A 13 -7.05 15.79 -9.51
CA ASP A 13 -7.05 14.34 -9.24
C ASP A 13 -5.72 13.65 -9.61
N SER A 14 -4.88 14.31 -10.42
CA SER A 14 -3.59 13.78 -10.90
C SER A 14 -2.67 13.30 -9.78
N LEU A 15 -2.55 14.05 -8.67
CA LEU A 15 -1.69 13.68 -7.55
C LEU A 15 -2.19 12.39 -6.86
N LEU A 16 -3.49 12.28 -6.61
CA LEU A 16 -4.06 11.09 -6.00
C LEU A 16 -3.87 9.88 -6.91
N ARG A 17 -4.12 10.05 -8.21
CA ARG A 17 -3.94 8.99 -9.21
C ARG A 17 -2.48 8.55 -9.31
N PHE A 18 -1.54 9.49 -9.30
CA PHE A 18 -0.11 9.19 -9.27
C PHE A 18 0.27 8.41 -8.00
N ALA A 19 -0.12 8.91 -6.83
CA ALA A 19 0.20 8.28 -5.55
C ALA A 19 -0.37 6.85 -5.46
N MET A 20 -1.61 6.64 -5.91
CA MET A 20 -2.21 5.30 -5.98
C MET A 20 -1.45 4.37 -6.93
N ARG A 21 -1.07 4.83 -8.13
CA ARG A 21 -0.31 4.01 -9.10
C ARG A 21 1.09 3.67 -8.60
N ALA A 22 1.78 4.64 -8.00
CA ALA A 22 3.11 4.45 -7.45
C ALA A 22 3.10 3.45 -6.30
N ASP A 23 2.19 3.63 -5.32
CA ASP A 23 1.97 2.68 -4.21
C ASP A 23 1.71 1.27 -4.75
N ALA A 24 0.71 1.14 -5.62
CA ALA A 24 0.28 -0.14 -6.16
C ALA A 24 1.38 -0.87 -6.94
N THR A 25 2.18 -0.13 -7.71
CA THR A 25 3.28 -0.68 -8.50
C THR A 25 4.40 -1.16 -7.59
N LEU A 26 4.83 -0.33 -6.64
CA LEU A 26 5.90 -0.67 -5.71
C LEU A 26 5.50 -1.83 -4.78
N THR A 27 4.28 -1.80 -4.24
CA THR A 27 3.74 -2.88 -3.40
C THR A 27 3.59 -4.18 -4.20
N GLY A 28 3.04 -4.13 -5.41
CA GLY A 28 2.92 -5.29 -6.28
C GLY A 28 4.29 -5.89 -6.66
N LEU A 29 5.26 -5.06 -7.02
CA LEU A 29 6.63 -5.50 -7.31
C LEU A 29 7.33 -6.07 -6.08
N ALA A 30 7.11 -5.50 -4.89
CA ALA A 30 7.63 -6.04 -3.64
C ALA A 30 7.06 -7.45 -3.37
N GLY A 31 5.76 -7.66 -3.62
CA GLY A 31 5.14 -8.98 -3.54
C GLY A 31 5.76 -9.99 -4.52
N ILE A 32 5.98 -9.59 -5.78
CA ILE A 32 6.65 -10.45 -6.78
C ILE A 32 8.08 -10.80 -6.35
N ALA A 33 8.84 -9.82 -5.88
CA ALA A 33 10.20 -10.01 -5.40
C ALA A 33 10.27 -10.90 -4.14
N ALA A 34 9.24 -10.87 -3.29
CA ALA A 34 9.17 -11.67 -2.08
C ALA A 34 8.93 -13.17 -2.37
N LEU A 35 8.28 -13.54 -3.48
CA LEU A 35 7.99 -14.95 -3.81
C LEU A 35 9.24 -15.87 -3.83
N PRO A 36 10.32 -15.55 -4.58
CA PRO A 36 11.54 -16.38 -4.56
C PRO A 36 12.31 -16.27 -3.23
N LEU A 37 12.04 -15.23 -2.42
CA LEU A 37 12.73 -14.96 -1.16
C LEU A 37 11.96 -15.48 0.06
N ALA A 38 10.75 -16.03 -0.09
CA ALA A 38 9.85 -16.32 1.03
C ALA A 38 10.46 -17.25 2.09
N GLY A 39 11.22 -18.27 1.68
CA GLY A 39 11.94 -19.15 2.62
C GLY A 39 12.99 -18.40 3.42
N TRP A 40 13.84 -17.62 2.74
CA TRP A 40 14.88 -16.81 3.36
C TRP A 40 14.30 -15.71 4.26
N LEU A 41 13.22 -15.07 3.83
CA LEU A 41 12.49 -14.08 4.61
C LEU A 41 11.96 -14.71 5.89
N ALA A 42 11.30 -15.87 5.81
CA ALA A 42 10.77 -16.56 6.98
C ALA A 42 11.86 -16.92 8.00
N GLU A 43 12.97 -17.50 7.54
CA GLU A 43 14.11 -17.84 8.40
C GLU A 43 14.74 -16.60 9.05
N THR A 44 14.91 -15.52 8.28
CA THR A 44 15.59 -14.30 8.77
C THR A 44 14.68 -13.46 9.65
N SER A 45 13.38 -13.41 9.37
CA SER A 45 12.40 -12.58 10.08
C SER A 45 11.81 -13.26 11.31
N GLY A 46 11.86 -14.60 11.38
CA GLY A 46 11.19 -15.37 12.43
C GLY A 46 9.69 -15.60 12.18
N THR A 47 9.24 -15.45 10.93
CA THR A 47 7.88 -15.82 10.50
C THR A 47 7.84 -17.23 9.92
N THR A 48 6.74 -17.62 9.27
CA THR A 48 6.63 -18.89 8.56
C THR A 48 6.62 -18.68 7.06
N THR A 49 7.12 -19.65 6.30
CA THR A 49 7.13 -19.59 4.83
C THR A 49 5.71 -19.42 4.26
N THR A 50 4.70 -20.07 4.87
CA THR A 50 3.29 -19.90 4.48
C THR A 50 2.81 -18.47 4.67
N PHE A 51 3.22 -17.80 5.76
CA PHE A 51 2.87 -16.41 6.00
C PHE A 51 3.52 -15.50 4.95
N GLU A 52 4.81 -15.69 4.65
CA GLU A 52 5.52 -14.88 3.64
C GLU A 52 4.95 -15.07 2.23
N TYR A 53 4.59 -16.30 1.82
CA TYR A 53 3.88 -16.52 0.55
C TYR A 53 2.50 -15.87 0.54
N SER A 54 1.77 -15.93 1.66
CA SER A 54 0.45 -15.29 1.79
C SER A 54 0.57 -13.76 1.68
N MET A 55 1.59 -13.17 2.29
CA MET A 55 1.88 -11.74 2.20
C MET A 55 2.30 -11.32 0.79
N ALA A 56 3.15 -12.11 0.13
CA ALA A 56 3.53 -11.88 -1.26
C ALA A 56 2.30 -11.88 -2.17
N ALA A 57 1.42 -12.88 -2.04
CA ALA A 57 0.16 -12.96 -2.78
C ALA A 57 -0.77 -11.78 -2.47
N PHE A 58 -0.89 -11.40 -1.20
CA PHE A 58 -1.67 -10.24 -0.77
C PHE A 58 -1.16 -8.94 -1.42
N PHE A 59 0.15 -8.69 -1.41
CA PHE A 59 0.74 -7.50 -2.02
C PHE A 59 0.55 -7.43 -3.54
N ILE A 60 0.68 -8.56 -4.23
CA ILE A 60 0.39 -8.65 -5.66
C ILE A 60 -1.08 -8.33 -5.91
N GLY A 61 -2.00 -8.96 -5.16
CA GLY A 61 -3.44 -8.72 -5.27
C GLY A 61 -3.82 -7.27 -4.97
N TYR A 62 -3.28 -6.70 -3.89
CA TYR A 62 -3.47 -5.30 -3.52
C TYR A 62 -3.00 -4.36 -4.63
N GLY A 63 -1.78 -4.58 -5.17
CA GLY A 63 -1.26 -3.79 -6.28
C GLY A 63 -2.17 -3.82 -7.52
N LEU A 64 -2.66 -5.00 -7.90
CA LEU A 64 -3.60 -5.13 -9.02
C LEU A 64 -4.93 -4.41 -8.77
N VAL A 65 -5.50 -4.57 -7.58
CA VAL A 65 -6.75 -3.89 -7.19
C VAL A 65 -6.59 -2.38 -7.21
N VAL A 66 -5.52 -1.85 -6.60
CA VAL A 66 -5.30 -0.40 -6.53
C VAL A 66 -4.98 0.20 -7.90
N LEU A 67 -4.26 -0.51 -8.77
CA LEU A 67 -4.08 -0.09 -10.17
C LEU A 67 -5.42 0.02 -10.91
N GLY A 68 -6.31 -0.96 -10.72
CA GLY A 68 -7.66 -0.92 -11.27
C GLY A 68 -8.49 0.25 -10.72
N LEU A 69 -8.43 0.48 -9.41
CA LEU A 69 -9.07 1.63 -8.77
C LEU A 69 -8.52 2.97 -9.28
N ALA A 70 -7.21 3.05 -9.53
CA ALA A 70 -6.55 4.23 -10.09
C ALA A 70 -6.84 4.44 -11.58
N ALA A 71 -7.52 3.51 -12.26
CA ALA A 71 -8.00 3.64 -13.62
C ALA A 71 -9.45 4.13 -13.72
N LEU A 72 -10.16 4.26 -12.59
CA LEU A 72 -11.55 4.73 -12.58
C LEU A 72 -11.68 6.19 -13.09
N PRO A 73 -12.84 6.54 -13.69
CA PRO A 73 -13.12 7.93 -14.11
C PRO A 73 -13.07 8.93 -12.96
N SER A 74 -13.46 8.51 -11.75
CA SER A 74 -13.32 9.30 -10.54
C SER A 74 -12.61 8.50 -9.45
N VAL A 75 -11.47 9.01 -8.99
CA VAL A 75 -10.64 8.36 -7.95
C VAL A 75 -10.96 8.83 -6.54
N LYS A 76 -11.90 9.78 -6.34
CA LYS A 76 -12.13 10.39 -5.01
C LYS A 76 -12.59 9.40 -3.94
N ARG A 77 -13.59 8.56 -4.25
CA ARG A 77 -14.09 7.54 -3.31
C ARG A 77 -13.10 6.38 -3.16
N ALA A 78 -12.58 5.91 -4.30
CA ALA A 78 -11.62 4.82 -4.34
C ALA A 78 -10.34 5.15 -3.56
N GLY A 79 -9.79 6.35 -3.74
CA GLY A 79 -8.61 6.81 -3.03
C GLY A 79 -8.81 6.87 -1.52
N MET A 80 -9.99 7.28 -1.03
CA MET A 80 -10.29 7.23 0.41
C MET A 80 -10.33 5.80 0.94
N ALA A 81 -10.88 4.85 0.18
CA ALA A 81 -10.86 3.44 0.56
C ALA A 81 -9.43 2.89 0.61
N VAL A 82 -8.57 3.26 -0.34
CA VAL A 82 -7.14 2.87 -0.37
C VAL A 82 -6.37 3.48 0.81
N ILE A 83 -6.59 4.76 1.12
CA ILE A 83 -6.00 5.41 2.31
C ILE A 83 -6.40 4.65 3.58
N ALA A 84 -7.68 4.33 3.75
CA ALA A 84 -8.16 3.59 4.91
C ALA A 84 -7.54 2.18 4.99
N ALA A 85 -7.46 1.46 3.86
CA ALA A 85 -6.82 0.15 3.79
C ALA A 85 -5.34 0.22 4.18
N ASN A 86 -4.62 1.25 3.72
CA ASN A 86 -3.22 1.49 4.08
C ASN A 86 -3.04 1.77 5.56
N VAL A 87 -3.91 2.59 6.16
CA VAL A 87 -3.89 2.83 7.62
C VAL A 87 -4.17 1.54 8.39
N VAL A 88 -5.15 0.74 7.97
CA VAL A 88 -5.46 -0.56 8.59
C VAL A 88 -4.25 -1.51 8.50
N TYR A 89 -3.59 -1.57 7.34
CA TYR A 89 -2.39 -2.38 7.16
C TYR A 89 -1.25 -1.93 8.09
N ALA A 90 -1.01 -0.64 8.21
CA ALA A 90 0.01 -0.12 9.11
C ALA A 90 -0.28 -0.46 10.59
N VAL A 91 -1.55 -0.36 11.01
CA VAL A 91 -1.97 -0.83 12.34
C VAL A 91 -1.74 -2.33 12.50
N ALA A 92 -2.08 -3.13 11.49
CA ALA A 92 -1.86 -4.57 11.51
C ALA A 92 -0.37 -4.93 11.61
N ALA A 93 0.52 -4.18 10.94
CA ALA A 93 1.97 -4.37 11.06
C ALA A 93 2.47 -4.12 12.49
N VAL A 94 1.98 -3.07 13.16
CA VAL A 94 2.30 -2.81 14.58
C VAL A 94 1.74 -3.91 15.47
N LEU A 95 0.49 -4.33 15.26
CA LEU A 95 -0.14 -5.41 16.02
C LEU A 95 0.60 -6.74 15.87
N LEU A 96 1.11 -7.04 14.67
CA LEU A 96 1.92 -8.23 14.43
C LEU A 96 3.17 -8.26 15.32
N VAL A 97 3.84 -7.11 15.46
CA VAL A 97 5.03 -6.95 16.29
C VAL A 97 4.71 -7.07 17.78
N VAL A 98 3.67 -6.37 18.26
CA VAL A 98 3.40 -6.32 19.72
C VAL A 98 2.61 -7.52 20.25
N SER A 99 1.93 -8.27 19.38
CA SER A 99 1.15 -9.45 19.78
C SER A 99 2.00 -10.67 20.09
N ASN A 100 3.28 -10.68 19.69
CA ASN A 100 4.16 -11.86 19.76
C ASN A 100 3.57 -13.11 19.08
N MET A 101 2.73 -12.92 18.06
CA MET A 101 2.17 -14.03 17.27
C MET A 101 3.28 -14.84 16.59
N PHE A 102 4.37 -14.18 16.20
CA PHE A 102 5.60 -14.78 15.70
C PHE A 102 6.75 -14.48 16.66
N ALA A 103 7.73 -15.38 16.72
CA ALA A 103 9.00 -15.15 17.40
C ALA A 103 9.92 -14.30 16.51
N LEU A 104 9.50 -13.06 16.23
CA LEU A 104 10.19 -12.18 15.30
C LEU A 104 11.64 -11.92 15.75
N THR A 105 12.56 -12.00 14.80
CA THR A 105 13.92 -11.49 15.01
C THR A 105 13.91 -9.97 14.98
N THR A 106 15.02 -9.34 15.39
CA THR A 106 15.20 -7.89 15.21
C THR A 106 15.02 -7.46 13.76
N ILE A 107 15.50 -8.27 12.80
CA ILE A 107 15.32 -8.00 11.36
C ILE A 107 13.84 -8.08 11.00
N GLY A 108 13.12 -9.10 11.47
CA GLY A 108 11.68 -9.23 11.23
C GLY A 108 10.89 -8.03 11.74
N VAL A 109 11.16 -7.59 12.97
CA VAL A 109 10.55 -6.38 13.54
C VAL A 109 10.81 -5.15 12.68
N VAL A 110 12.07 -4.93 12.30
CA VAL A 110 12.45 -3.77 11.46
C VAL A 110 11.76 -3.82 10.10
N LEU A 111 11.77 -4.98 9.43
CA LEU A 111 11.12 -5.14 8.12
C LEU A 111 9.61 -4.94 8.21
N THR A 112 8.93 -5.54 9.19
CA THR A 112 7.48 -5.36 9.39
C THR A 112 7.13 -3.91 9.70
N LEU A 113 7.87 -3.23 10.57
CA LEU A 113 7.59 -1.82 10.86
C LEU A 113 7.93 -0.93 9.66
N ALA A 114 8.96 -1.25 8.88
CA ALA A 114 9.30 -0.53 7.67
C ALA A 114 8.19 -0.61 6.62
N THR A 115 7.51 -1.76 6.45
CA THR A 115 6.34 -1.82 5.56
C THR A 115 5.21 -0.93 6.08
N GLY A 116 4.93 -0.93 7.39
CA GLY A 116 3.93 -0.05 7.99
C GLY A 116 4.23 1.44 7.77
N VAL A 117 5.48 1.87 7.98
CA VAL A 117 5.92 3.26 7.74
C VAL A 117 5.82 3.64 6.26
N TYR A 118 6.28 2.76 5.38
CA TYR A 118 6.15 2.92 3.93
C TYR A 118 4.68 3.13 3.52
N THR A 119 3.79 2.27 4.02
CA THR A 119 2.37 2.32 3.73
C THR A 119 1.72 3.61 4.24
N LEU A 120 2.09 4.09 5.44
CA LEU A 120 1.61 5.37 5.96
C LEU A 120 2.12 6.57 5.15
N ALA A 121 3.36 6.53 4.67
CA ALA A 121 3.89 7.58 3.81
C ALA A 121 3.07 7.71 2.52
N PHE A 122 2.68 6.58 1.91
CA PHE A 122 1.77 6.57 0.77
C PHE A 122 0.35 7.00 1.13
N ALA A 123 -0.18 6.58 2.28
CA ALA A 123 -1.49 7.02 2.76
C ALA A 123 -1.56 8.55 2.91
N GLU A 124 -0.52 9.18 3.46
CA GLU A 124 -0.44 10.65 3.57
C GLU A 124 -0.36 11.31 2.20
N LEU A 125 0.48 10.81 1.28
CA LEU A 125 0.56 11.32 -0.10
C LEU A 125 -0.79 11.23 -0.83
N GLN A 126 -1.46 10.08 -0.70
CA GLN A 126 -2.81 9.87 -1.24
C GLN A 126 -3.81 10.83 -0.59
N TYR A 127 -3.75 11.03 0.73
CA TYR A 127 -4.65 11.95 1.44
C TYR A 127 -4.45 13.41 1.04
N GLN A 128 -3.20 13.83 0.79
CA GLN A 128 -2.90 15.15 0.23
C GLN A 128 -3.50 15.31 -1.17
N GLY A 129 -3.41 14.30 -2.03
CA GLY A 129 -4.08 14.27 -3.33
C GLY A 129 -5.61 14.36 -3.20
N TRP A 130 -6.18 13.55 -2.31
CA TRP A 130 -7.63 13.53 -2.07
C TRP A 130 -8.17 14.88 -1.59
N ARG A 131 -7.46 15.56 -0.68
CA ARG A 131 -7.83 16.90 -0.18
C ARG A 131 -7.86 17.97 -1.27
N ARG A 132 -7.14 17.79 -2.39
CA ARG A 132 -7.10 18.75 -3.49
C ARG A 132 -8.30 18.66 -4.44
N ILE A 133 -8.99 17.52 -4.50
CA ILE A 133 -10.15 17.30 -5.40
C ILE A 133 -11.39 18.10 -4.96
N GLY A 134 -11.37 18.70 -3.77
CA GLY A 134 -12.48 19.50 -3.23
C GLY A 134 -12.17 20.99 -3.02
N ARG A 135 -10.99 21.45 -3.43
CA ARG A 135 -10.59 22.87 -3.42
C ARG A 135 -10.77 23.43 -4.82
#